data_AF-A0A074L2T0-F1
#
_entry.id   AF-A0A074L2T0-F1
#
_cell.length_a   1.000
_cell.length_b   1.000
_cell.length_c   1.000
_cell.angle_alpha   90.00
_cell.angle_beta   90.00
_cell.angle_gamma   90.00
#
_symmetry.space_group_name_H-M   'P 1'
#
loop_
_entity.id
_entity.type
_entity.pdbx_description
1 polymer ?
#
loop_
_entity_poly.entity_id
_entity_poly.type
_entity_poly.pdbx_seq_one_letter_code
_entity_poly.pdbx_strand_id
1 'polypeptide(L)'
;MNVISTYKRIITVFQQYGIKTTGIKKFATFYNDLKMDPVFVMGLIFELELVAKRELVDDQIAMVDSPAQLVTLLINARSENNMLL
;
A
#
# COMPACT_ATOMS: atom_id res chain seq x y z
N MET A 1 -12.97 5.37 -11.08
CA MET A 1 -12.22 6.24 -10.13
C MET A 1 -11.00 6.81 -10.84
N ASN A 2 -10.61 8.07 -10.61
CA ASN A 2 -9.40 8.63 -11.22
C ASN A 2 -8.16 8.10 -10.45
N VAL A 3 -7.17 7.55 -11.17
CA VAL A 3 -5.95 6.98 -10.57
C VAL A 3 -5.18 8.06 -9.78
N ILE A 4 -5.15 9.30 -10.28
CA ILE A 4 -4.48 10.43 -9.62
C ILE A 4 -5.17 10.77 -8.29
N SER A 5 -6.50 10.74 -8.22
CA SER A 5 -7.22 11.01 -6.97
C SER A 5 -7.02 9.88 -5.95
N THR A 6 -6.90 8.64 -6.42
CA THR A 6 -6.61 7.48 -5.58
C THR A 6 -5.21 7.58 -4.98
N TYR A 7 -4.21 7.91 -5.80
CA TYR A 7 -2.82 8.08 -5.36
C TYR A 7 -2.69 9.15 -4.27
N LYS A 8 -3.38 10.30 -4.44
CA LYS A 8 -3.39 11.37 -3.43
C LYS A 8 -3.95 10.89 -2.10
N ARG A 9 -5.07 10.14 -2.12
CA ARG A 9 -5.70 9.63 -0.90
C ARG A 9 -4.82 8.57 -0.22
N ILE A 10 -4.17 7.70 -0.98
CA ILE A 10 -3.18 6.74 -0.46
C ILE A 10 -2.05 7.46 0.26
N ILE A 11 -1.47 8.51 -0.34
CA ILE A 11 -0.44 9.33 0.31
C ILE A 11 -0.95 9.93 1.62
N THR A 12 -2.18 10.43 1.65
CA THR A 12 -2.78 11.00 2.87
C THR A 12 -2.85 9.99 4.01
N VAL A 13 -3.26 8.73 3.73
CA VAL A 13 -3.28 7.67 4.75
C VAL A 13 -1.87 7.38 5.27
N PHE A 14 -0.87 7.22 4.39
CA PHE A 14 0.51 7.04 4.84
C PHE A 14 1.00 8.18 5.76
N GLN A 15 0.64 9.43 5.44
CA GLN A 15 1.01 10.59 6.26
C GLN A 15 0.35 10.56 7.65
N GLN A 16 -0.89 10.08 7.76
CA GLN A 16 -1.58 9.93 9.06
C GLN A 16 -0.87 8.91 9.96
N TYR A 17 -0.23 7.90 9.37
CA TYR A 17 0.61 6.92 10.06
C TYR A 17 2.07 7.39 10.27
N GLY A 18 2.41 8.63 9.88
CA GLY A 18 3.77 9.18 10.00
C GLY A 18 4.76 8.64 8.95
N ILE A 19 4.28 7.99 7.90
CA ILE A 19 5.09 7.30 6.90
C ILE A 19 5.37 8.22 5.71
N LYS A 20 6.64 8.38 5.36
CA LYS A 20 7.06 9.16 4.18
C LYS A 20 7.11 8.28 2.95
N THR A 21 6.36 8.63 1.92
CA THR A 21 6.28 7.91 0.63
C THR A 21 7.18 8.48 -0.47
N THR A 22 8.11 9.38 -0.10
CA THR A 22 9.01 10.07 -1.03
C THR A 22 10.48 9.76 -0.73
N GLY A 23 11.34 9.98 -1.74
CA GLY A 23 12.78 9.75 -1.63
C GLY A 23 13.13 8.30 -1.29
N ILE A 24 14.19 8.10 -0.51
CA ILE A 24 14.68 6.78 -0.09
C ILE A 24 13.70 6.11 0.90
N LYS A 25 12.96 6.90 1.69
CA LYS A 25 12.08 6.40 2.75
C LYS A 25 10.90 5.57 2.25
N LYS A 26 10.52 5.68 0.97
CA LYS A 26 9.48 4.84 0.38
C LYS A 26 9.86 3.35 0.30
N PHE A 27 11.16 3.04 0.40
CA PHE A 27 11.70 1.69 0.41
C PHE A 27 12.02 1.19 1.82
N ALA A 28 11.75 2.00 2.86
CA ALA A 28 11.94 1.58 4.24
C ALA A 28 10.98 0.44 4.56
N THR A 29 11.50 -0.61 5.19
CA THR A 29 10.71 -1.73 5.66
C THR A 29 9.82 -1.31 6.83
N PHE A 30 8.58 -1.79 6.88
CA PHE A 30 7.63 -1.43 7.94
C PHE A 30 8.16 -1.87 9.32
N TYR A 31 8.69 -3.07 9.41
CA TYR A 31 9.11 -3.66 10.68
C TYR A 31 10.52 -3.28 11.10
N ASN A 32 11.49 -3.29 10.17
CA ASN A 32 12.89 -3.07 10.55
C ASN A 32 13.31 -1.60 10.53
N ASP A 33 12.90 -0.83 9.53
CA ASP A 33 13.31 0.57 9.38
C ASP A 33 12.35 1.55 10.04
N LEU A 34 11.04 1.32 9.88
CA LEU A 34 9.98 2.17 10.43
C LEU A 34 9.56 1.74 11.85
N LYS A 35 10.00 0.58 12.32
CA LYS A 35 9.72 0.04 13.66
C LYS A 35 8.23 0.00 13.99
N MET A 36 7.40 -0.34 13.00
CA MET A 36 5.96 -0.43 13.18
C MET A 36 5.57 -1.76 13.81
N ASP A 37 4.61 -1.70 14.73
CA ASP A 37 3.98 -2.87 15.32
C ASP A 37 3.05 -3.55 14.29
N PRO A 38 2.96 -4.89 14.23
CA PRO A 38 2.11 -5.57 13.24
C PRO A 38 0.65 -5.14 13.25
N VAL A 39 0.09 -4.79 14.42
CA VAL A 39 -1.29 -4.28 14.51
C VAL A 39 -1.47 -2.96 13.73
N PHE A 40 -0.47 -2.08 13.72
CA PHE A 40 -0.51 -0.84 12.95
C PHE A 40 -0.31 -1.09 11.46
N VAL A 41 0.53 -2.05 11.07
CA VAL A 41 0.71 -2.42 9.66
C VAL A 41 -0.58 -3.01 9.09
N MET A 42 -1.27 -3.87 9.84
CA MET A 42 -2.57 -4.42 9.43
C MET A 42 -3.64 -3.33 9.33
N GLY A 43 -3.70 -2.40 10.29
CA GLY A 43 -4.60 -1.25 10.23
C GLY A 43 -4.34 -0.35 9.00
N LEU A 44 -3.06 -0.08 8.71
CA LEU A 44 -2.64 0.68 7.53
C LEU A 44 -3.10 0.01 6.23
N ILE A 45 -2.89 -1.31 6.10
CA ILE A 45 -3.30 -2.08 4.91
C ILE A 45 -4.81 -1.95 4.71
N PHE A 46 -5.60 -2.21 5.76
CA PHE A 46 -7.06 -2.11 5.71
C PHE A 46 -7.56 -0.71 5.26
N GLU A 47 -7.01 0.36 5.82
CA GLU A 47 -7.40 1.72 5.42
C GLU A 47 -7.04 2.02 3.96
N LEU A 48 -5.89 1.55 3.50
CA LEU A 48 -5.45 1.73 2.13
C LEU A 48 -6.30 0.92 1.14
N GLU A 49 -6.73 -0.29 1.49
CA GLU A 49 -7.67 -1.10 0.72
C GLU A 49 -9.03 -0.39 0.56
N LEU A 50 -9.56 0.18 1.65
CA LEU A 50 -10.79 0.97 1.63
C LEU A 50 -10.68 2.20 0.72
N VAL A 51 -9.54 2.88 0.76
CA VAL A 51 -9.26 4.06 -0.08
C VAL A 51 -9.12 3.67 -1.54
N ALA A 52 -8.38 2.60 -1.82
CA ALA A 52 -8.12 2.08 -3.16
C ALA A 52 -9.33 1.36 -3.76
N LYS A 53 -10.33 1.01 -2.94
CA LYS A 53 -11.47 0.15 -3.30
C LYS A 53 -10.99 -1.18 -3.87
N ARG A 54 -10.04 -1.78 -3.18
CA ARG A 54 -9.40 -3.02 -3.56
C ARG A 54 -8.97 -3.78 -2.32
N GLU A 55 -9.26 -5.06 -2.33
CA GLU A 55 -8.81 -6.03 -1.34
C GLU A 55 -7.57 -6.77 -1.86
N LEU A 56 -6.58 -6.96 -1.01
CA LEU A 56 -5.41 -7.78 -1.23
C LEU A 56 -5.68 -9.16 -0.65
N VAL A 57 -5.23 -10.21 -1.34
CA VAL A 57 -5.33 -11.57 -0.78
C VAL A 57 -4.25 -11.80 0.28
N ASP A 58 -4.47 -12.76 1.18
CA ASP A 58 -3.56 -13.08 2.29
C ASP A 58 -2.11 -13.24 1.86
N ASP A 59 -1.85 -13.92 0.74
CA ASP A 59 -0.50 -14.10 0.19
C ASP A 59 0.14 -12.77 -0.21
N GLN A 60 -0.62 -11.83 -0.76
CA GLN A 60 -0.12 -10.49 -1.09
C GLN A 60 0.20 -9.71 0.19
N ILE A 61 -0.66 -9.79 1.20
CA ILE A 61 -0.48 -9.14 2.51
C ILE A 61 0.78 -9.68 3.20
N ALA A 62 0.99 -11.00 3.18
CA ALA A 62 2.16 -11.64 3.78
C ALA A 62 3.48 -11.19 3.15
N MET A 63 3.46 -10.75 1.88
CA MET A 63 4.64 -10.25 1.18
C MET A 63 4.87 -8.74 1.34
N VAL A 64 3.96 -8.00 1.98
CA VAL A 64 4.09 -6.55 2.16
C VAL A 64 5.23 -6.23 3.13
N ASP A 65 6.25 -5.54 2.61
CA ASP A 65 7.42 -5.13 3.40
C ASP A 65 7.63 -3.60 3.42
N SER A 66 7.31 -2.88 2.34
CA SER A 66 7.57 -1.43 2.25
C SER A 66 6.39 -0.60 1.69
N PRO A 67 6.36 0.73 1.95
CA PRO A 67 5.33 1.62 1.40
C PRO A 67 5.23 1.57 -0.13
N ALA A 68 6.36 1.57 -0.84
CA ALA A 68 6.37 1.52 -2.29
C ALA A 68 5.75 0.23 -2.83
N GLN A 69 6.08 -0.91 -2.22
CA GLN A 69 5.52 -2.20 -2.60
C GLN A 69 4.01 -2.24 -2.36
N LEU A 70 3.53 -1.75 -1.22
CA LEU A 70 2.11 -1.70 -0.90
C LEU A 70 1.32 -0.81 -1.87
N VAL A 71 1.87 0.36 -2.24
CA VAL A 71 1.29 1.24 -3.27
C VAL A 71 1.22 0.52 -4.62
N THR A 72 2.30 -0.15 -5.02
CA THR A 72 2.34 -0.94 -6.26
C THR A 72 1.28 -2.03 -6.25
N LEU A 73 1.21 -2.79 -5.16
CA LEU A 73 0.23 -3.85 -4.99
C LEU A 73 -1.17 -3.27 -5.15
N LEU A 74 -1.55 -2.18 -4.50
CA LEU A 74 -2.91 -1.61 -4.56
C LEU A 74 -3.28 -1.04 -5.94
N ILE A 75 -2.33 -0.47 -6.69
CA ILE A 75 -2.61 0.24 -7.94
C ILE A 75 -2.53 -0.65 -9.18
N ASN A 76 -1.67 -1.67 -9.20
CA ASN A 76 -1.29 -2.36 -10.45
C ASN A 76 -2.16 -3.58 -10.87
N ALA A 77 -3.16 -4.05 -10.12
CA ALA A 77 -3.98 -5.20 -10.59
C ALA A 77 -4.96 -4.87 -11.72
N ARG A 78 -4.92 -3.65 -12.28
CA ARG A 78 -5.65 -3.39 -13.52
C ARG A 78 -5.05 -4.12 -14.74
N SER A 79 -3.88 -4.75 -14.59
CA SER A 79 -3.12 -5.36 -15.69
C SER A 79 -3.32 -6.88 -15.86
N GLU A 80 -3.90 -7.59 -14.89
CA GLU A 80 -4.02 -9.06 -14.94
C GLU A 80 -5.26 -9.56 -15.69
N ASN A 81 -6.25 -8.70 -15.95
CA ASN A 81 -7.47 -9.06 -16.69
C ASN A 81 -7.29 -9.10 -18.24
N ASN A 82 -6.06 -9.14 -18.75
CA ASN A 82 -5.79 -9.09 -20.20
C ASN A 82 -4.91 -10.24 -20.72
N MET A 83 -4.74 -11.32 -19.95
CA MET A 83 -3.97 -12.49 -20.39
C MET A 83 -4.80 -13.78 -20.48
N LEU A 84 -6.13 -13.67 -20.46
CA LEU A 84 -7.07 -14.76 -20.72
C LEU A 84 -8.14 -14.30 -21.72
N LEU A 85 -7.73 -13.92 -22.93
CA LEU A 85 -8.53 -13.95 -24.16
C LEU A 85 -7.63 -14.26 -25.35
#